data_AF-A0A7V9W3K8-F1
#
_entry.id   AF-A0A7V9W3K8-F1
#
_cell.length_a   1.000
_cell.length_b   1.000
_cell.length_c   1.000
_cell.angle_alpha   90.00
_cell.angle_beta   90.00
_cell.angle_gamma   90.00
#
_symmetry.space_group_name_H-M   'P 1'
#
loop_
_entity.id
_entity.type
_entity.pdbx_description
1 polymer ?
#
loop_
_entity_poly.entity_id
_entity_poly.type
_entity_poly.pdbx_seq_one_letter_code
_entity_poly.pdbx_strand_id
1 'polypeptide(L)'
;MADLDTRMNAVKEGIARLAALAAPEHQREAGELAEAMTRELDSAIAEAGAKETVHDTASPMPRGPRHEEIRCPVCSLRSFRFQKGTLRRSEDSNSGFEAFFHCLSCGHEAWHEAL
;
A
#
# COMPACT_ATOMS: atom_id res chain seq x y z
N MET A 1 6.61 4.85 12.36
CA MET A 1 6.30 3.41 12.50
C MET A 1 5.35 3.12 13.66
N ALA A 2 5.50 3.72 14.86
CA ALA A 2 4.56 3.50 15.98
C ALA A 2 3.07 3.81 15.69
N ASP A 3 2.78 4.74 14.76
CA ASP A 3 1.40 5.08 14.39
C ASP A 3 0.68 3.95 13.64
N LEU A 4 1.42 3.18 12.82
CA LEU A 4 0.84 2.15 11.97
C LEU A 4 0.47 0.89 12.76
N ASP A 5 1.34 0.46 13.67
CA ASP A 5 1.05 -0.65 14.61
C ASP A 5 -0.15 -0.31 15.51
N THR A 6 -0.20 0.92 16.00
CA THR A 6 -1.32 1.40 16.85
C THR A 6 -2.64 1.36 16.09
N ARG A 7 -2.65 1.85 14.85
CA ARG A 7 -3.83 1.81 13.98
C ARG A 7 -4.23 0.38 13.63
N MET A 8 -3.26 -0.51 13.41
CA MET A 8 -3.53 -1.91 13.10
C MET A 8 -4.16 -2.65 14.28
N ASN A 9 -3.65 -2.44 15.49
CA ASN A 9 -4.24 -3.00 16.70
C ASN A 9 -5.68 -2.51 16.90
N ALA A 10 -5.96 -1.23 16.65
CA ALA A 10 -7.31 -0.70 16.73
C ALA A 10 -8.27 -1.37 15.73
N VAL A 11 -7.80 -1.72 14.53
CA VAL A 11 -8.60 -2.46 13.53
C VAL A 11 -8.89 -3.88 14.02
N LYS A 12 -7.89 -4.59 14.56
CA LYS A 12 -8.08 -5.95 15.12
C LYS A 12 -9.06 -5.96 16.29
N GLU A 13 -8.98 -4.97 17.18
CA GLU A 13 -9.94 -4.80 18.28
C GLU A 13 -11.36 -4.53 17.77
N GLY A 14 -11.50 -3.73 16.70
CA GLY A 14 -12.79 -3.49 16.06
C GLY A 14 -13.42 -4.76 15.49
N ILE A 15 -12.62 -5.61 14.84
CA ILE A 15 -13.06 -6.91 14.30
C ILE A 15 -13.53 -7.84 15.42
N ALA A 16 -12.78 -7.92 16.53
CA ALA A 16 -13.16 -8.73 17.68
C ALA A 16 -14.48 -8.23 18.33
N ARG A 17 -14.65 -6.91 18.44
CA ARG A 17 -15.91 -6.32 18.93
C ARG A 17 -17.09 -6.62 18.01
N LEU A 18 -16.90 -6.58 16.69
CA LEU A 18 -17.95 -6.94 15.73
C LEU A 18 -18.40 -8.39 15.90
N ALA A 19 -17.47 -9.32 16.09
CA ALA A 19 -17.81 -10.72 16.37
C ALA A 19 -18.58 -10.88 17.70
N ALA A 20 -18.23 -10.12 18.72
CA ALA A 20 -18.92 -10.15 20.01
C ALA A 20 -20.34 -9.54 19.97
N LEU A 21 -20.65 -8.71 18.98
CA LEU A 21 -21.98 -8.13 18.76
C LEU A 21 -22.89 -9.02 17.91
N ALA A 22 -22.38 -10.12 17.36
CA ALA A 22 -23.18 -11.04 16.57
C ALA A 22 -24.30 -11.67 17.41
N ALA A 23 -25.43 -11.95 16.75
CA ALA A 23 -26.51 -12.70 17.37
C ALA A 23 -26.01 -14.08 17.83
N PRO A 24 -26.57 -14.67 18.91
CA PRO A 24 -26.10 -15.95 19.45
C PRO A 24 -26.06 -17.08 18.42
N GLU A 25 -27.01 -17.12 17.49
CA GLU A 25 -27.05 -18.09 16.39
C GLU A 25 -25.86 -17.99 15.41
N HIS A 26 -25.24 -16.82 15.30
CA HIS A 26 -24.10 -16.55 14.40
C HIS A 26 -22.79 -16.32 15.15
N GLN A 27 -22.78 -16.42 16.48
CA GLN A 27 -21.63 -16.05 17.30
C GLN A 27 -20.38 -16.90 17.01
N ARG A 28 -20.57 -18.19 16.69
CA ARG A 28 -19.47 -19.07 16.29
C ARG A 28 -18.89 -18.70 14.93
N GLU A 29 -19.76 -18.52 13.94
CA GLU A 29 -19.39 -18.16 12.56
C GLU A 29 -18.73 -16.76 12.50
N ALA A 30 -19.26 -15.81 13.27
CA ALA A 30 -18.68 -14.48 13.42
C ALA A 30 -17.30 -14.51 14.09
N GLY A 31 -17.10 -15.38 15.08
CA GLY A 31 -15.80 -15.62 15.69
C GLY A 31 -14.79 -16.21 14.71
N GLU A 32 -15.18 -17.26 13.99
CA GLU A 32 -14.34 -17.90 12.95
C GLU A 32 -13.94 -16.89 11.85
N LEU A 33 -14.88 -16.04 11.41
CA LEU A 33 -14.63 -14.99 10.42
C LEU A 33 -13.67 -13.92 10.96
N ALA A 34 -13.87 -13.46 12.19
CA ALA A 34 -12.98 -12.47 12.82
C ALA A 34 -11.54 -12.97 12.95
N GLU A 35 -11.35 -14.24 13.31
CA GLU A 35 -10.02 -14.86 13.33
C GLU A 35 -9.40 -14.97 11.94
N ALA A 36 -10.18 -15.34 10.93
CA ALA A 36 -9.72 -15.40 9.54
C ALA A 36 -9.24 -14.03 9.06
N MET A 37 -10.05 -12.98 9.26
CA MET A 37 -9.69 -11.61 8.89
C MET A 37 -8.44 -11.11 9.63
N THR A 38 -8.28 -11.46 10.91
CA THR A 38 -7.09 -11.10 11.68
C THR A 38 -5.83 -11.77 11.12
N ARG A 39 -5.91 -13.06 10.75
CA ARG A 39 -4.79 -13.79 10.12
C ARG A 39 -4.42 -13.23 8.76
N GLU A 40 -5.40 -12.86 7.93
CA GLU A 40 -5.14 -12.22 6.63
C GLU A 40 -4.43 -10.87 6.78
N LEU A 41 -4.85 -10.06 7.76
CA LEU A 41 -4.17 -8.80 8.07
C LEU A 41 -2.72 -9.03 8.50
N ASP A 42 -2.47 -10.03 9.35
CA ASP A 42 -1.10 -10.38 9.77
C ASP A 42 -0.23 -10.87 8.61
N SER A 43 -0.78 -11.69 7.71
CA SER A 43 -0.08 -12.11 6.49
C SER A 43 0.27 -10.91 5.61
N ALA A 44 -0.69 -10.03 5.36
CA ALA A 44 -0.47 -8.86 4.51
C ALA A 44 0.62 -7.92 5.07
N ILE A 45 0.70 -7.76 6.40
CA ILE A 45 1.76 -6.98 7.05
C ILE A 45 3.11 -7.69 6.91
N ALA A 46 3.16 -9.00 7.14
CA ALA A 46 4.38 -9.78 7.00
C ALA A 46 4.92 -9.77 5.56
N GLU A 47 4.03 -9.89 4.57
CA GLU A 47 4.36 -9.80 3.14
C GLU A 47 4.82 -8.39 2.73
N ALA A 48 4.19 -7.35 3.28
CA ALA A 48 4.63 -5.97 3.07
C ALA A 48 6.04 -5.73 3.64
N GLY A 49 6.35 -6.27 4.82
CA GLY A 49 7.69 -6.21 5.42
C GLY A 49 8.73 -7.09 4.72
N ALA A 50 8.32 -8.23 4.16
CA ALA A 50 9.21 -9.15 3.44
C ALA A 50 9.63 -8.62 2.05
N LYS A 51 8.81 -7.78 1.41
CA LYS A 51 9.20 -7.11 0.16
C LYS A 51 10.34 -6.10 0.34
N GLU A 52 10.62 -5.68 1.56
CA GLU A 52 11.71 -4.74 1.87
C GLU A 52 13.09 -5.41 2.03
N THR A 53 13.18 -6.75 2.02
CA THR A 53 14.43 -7.49 2.29
C THR A 53 15.01 -8.28 1.11
N VAL A 54 14.63 -7.95 -0.14
CA VAL A 54 15.48 -8.36 -1.29
C VAL A 54 16.64 -7.37 -1.39
N HIS A 55 17.67 -7.63 -0.58
CA HIS A 55 19.02 -7.15 -0.85
C HIS A 55 19.49 -7.73 -2.18
N ASP A 56 19.32 -6.95 -3.25
CA ASP A 56 20.01 -7.20 -4.52
C ASP A 56 21.03 -6.09 -4.75
N THR A 57 22.29 -6.46 -4.57
CA THR A 57 23.46 -5.71 -4.99
C THR A 57 23.37 -5.34 -6.48
N ALA A 58 23.82 -4.13 -6.82
CA ALA A 58 24.12 -3.62 -8.16
C ALA A 58 23.01 -2.89 -8.96
N SER A 59 22.67 -1.68 -8.51
CA SER A 59 22.79 -0.46 -9.34
C SER A 59 22.43 0.75 -8.48
N PRO A 60 23.14 1.90 -8.60
CA PRO A 60 22.70 3.11 -7.93
C PRO A 60 21.27 3.41 -8.39
N MET A 61 20.34 3.52 -7.43
CA MET A 61 18.98 3.99 -7.72
C MET A 61 19.07 5.24 -8.59
N PRO A 62 18.34 5.32 -9.71
CA PRO A 62 18.36 6.51 -10.54
C PRO A 62 17.97 7.72 -9.67
N ARG A 63 18.65 8.86 -9.90
CA ARG A 63 18.13 10.16 -9.41
C ARG A 63 16.71 10.26 -9.95
N GLY A 64 15.75 10.64 -9.11
CA GLY A 64 14.31 10.52 -9.37
C GLY A 64 13.84 10.97 -10.77
N PRO A 65 12.59 10.61 -11.14
CA PRO A 65 12.09 10.75 -12.51
C PRO A 65 12.36 12.15 -13.09
N ARG A 66 12.69 12.22 -14.39
CA ARG A 66 13.10 13.46 -15.06
C ARG A 66 12.04 14.58 -14.96
N HIS A 67 10.78 14.20 -14.80
CA HIS A 67 9.66 15.07 -14.52
C HIS A 67 8.99 14.68 -13.20
N GLU A 68 9.20 15.48 -12.16
CA GLU A 68 8.57 15.29 -10.84
C GLU A 68 7.05 15.61 -10.84
N GLU A 69 6.55 16.14 -11.96
CA GLU A 69 5.18 16.57 -12.14
C GLU A 69 4.70 16.32 -13.58
N ILE A 70 3.62 15.55 -13.72
CA ILE A 70 2.96 15.27 -15.01
C ILE A 70 1.47 15.63 -14.93
N ARG A 71 0.73 15.58 -16.05
CA ARG A 71 -0.71 15.82 -16.03
C ARG A 71 -1.45 14.58 -15.53
N CYS A 72 -2.41 14.76 -14.63
CA CYS A 72 -3.23 13.62 -14.18
C CYS A 72 -4.06 13.04 -15.33
N PRO A 73 -3.95 11.73 -15.62
CA PRO A 73 -4.69 11.09 -16.71
C PRO A 73 -6.20 11.01 -16.46
N VAL A 74 -6.63 11.12 -15.19
CA VAL A 74 -8.05 11.01 -14.80
C VAL A 74 -8.76 12.35 -14.86
N CYS A 75 -8.33 13.31 -14.04
CA CYS A 75 -9.04 14.58 -13.92
C CYS A 75 -8.55 15.64 -14.91
N SER A 76 -7.31 15.53 -15.41
CA SER A 76 -6.65 16.50 -16.30
C SER A 76 -6.57 17.96 -15.78
N LEU A 77 -7.02 18.21 -14.54
CA LEU A 77 -7.16 19.53 -13.91
C LEU A 77 -5.89 20.02 -13.21
N ARG A 78 -5.10 19.14 -12.60
CA ARG A 78 -3.86 19.49 -11.88
C ARG A 78 -2.72 18.50 -12.11
N SER A 79 -1.57 18.90 -11.58
CA SER A 79 -0.35 18.16 -11.34
C SER A 79 -0.57 16.79 -10.70
N PHE A 80 -0.09 15.76 -11.37
CA PHE A 80 0.16 14.44 -10.85
C PHE A 80 1.61 14.41 -10.40
N ARG A 81 1.85 14.29 -9.09
CA ARG A 81 3.14 14.60 -8.48
C ARG A 81 3.82 13.32 -8.01
N PHE A 82 5.09 13.20 -8.36
CA PHE A 82 5.95 12.14 -7.87
C PHE A 82 6.05 12.21 -6.35
N GLN A 83 5.89 11.08 -5.68
CA GLN A 83 6.13 10.96 -4.25
C GLN A 83 7.61 10.65 -4.01
N LYS A 84 8.30 11.48 -3.24
CA LYS A 84 9.74 11.30 -3.02
C LYS A 84 9.98 10.02 -2.22
N GLY A 85 10.94 9.21 -2.67
CA GLY A 85 11.28 7.94 -2.03
C GLY A 85 10.41 6.75 -2.47
N THR A 86 9.47 6.93 -3.38
CA THR A 86 8.61 5.85 -3.89
C THR A 86 9.00 5.44 -5.31
N LEU A 87 10.24 4.97 -5.44
CA LEU A 87 10.74 4.30 -6.65
C LEU A 87 10.76 2.80 -6.38
N ARG A 88 10.26 2.00 -7.32
CA ARG A 88 10.34 0.55 -7.28
C ARG A 88 10.99 0.02 -8.56
N ARG A 89 11.67 -1.11 -8.45
CA ARG A 89 12.09 -1.88 -9.63
C ARG A 89 10.83 -2.51 -10.25
N SER A 90 10.72 -2.47 -11.57
CA SER A 90 9.60 -3.07 -12.31
C SER A 90 10.13 -3.75 -13.56
N GLU A 91 9.92 -5.06 -13.66
CA GLU A 91 10.34 -5.87 -14.80
C GLU A 91 9.50 -5.57 -16.06
N ASP A 92 8.29 -5.02 -15.86
CA ASP A 92 7.38 -4.61 -16.92
C ASP A 92 7.69 -3.22 -17.50
N SER A 93 8.57 -2.46 -16.84
CA SER A 93 8.95 -1.12 -17.28
C SER A 93 10.19 -1.12 -18.18
N ASN A 94 10.19 -0.30 -19.21
CA ASN A 94 11.31 -0.22 -20.16
C ASN A 94 12.59 0.36 -19.51
N SER A 95 12.44 1.18 -18.48
CA SER A 95 13.57 1.70 -17.69
C SER A 95 13.99 0.78 -16.54
N GLY A 96 13.23 -0.29 -16.28
CA GLY A 96 13.42 -1.16 -15.11
C GLY A 96 12.96 -0.56 -13.79
N PHE A 97 12.44 0.67 -13.78
CA PHE A 97 11.97 1.37 -12.59
C PHE A 97 10.64 2.11 -12.82
N GLU A 98 9.77 2.04 -11.82
CA GLU A 98 8.56 2.84 -11.75
C GLU A 98 8.61 3.80 -10.55
N ALA A 99 8.10 4.99 -10.76
CA ALA A 99 7.87 6.03 -9.78
C ALA A 99 6.38 6.10 -9.44
N PHE A 100 6.05 6.25 -8.16
CA PHE A 100 4.67 6.46 -7.74
C PHE A 100 4.27 7.92 -7.80
N PHE A 101 3.11 8.18 -8.39
CA PHE A 101 2.53 9.51 -8.54
C PHE A 101 1.18 9.57 -7.85
N HIS A 102 0.89 10.73 -7.25
CA HIS A 102 -0.39 11.02 -6.61
C HIS A 102 -0.96 12.37 -7.07
N CYS A 103 -2.26 12.39 -7.36
CA CYS A 103 -2.97 13.58 -7.80
C CYS A 103 -3.68 14.26 -6.64
N LEU A 104 -3.22 15.45 -6.26
CA LEU A 104 -3.80 16.25 -5.18
C LEU A 104 -5.20 16.83 -5.48
N SER A 105 -5.80 16.54 -6.64
CA SER A 105 -7.14 17.03 -7.00
C SER A 105 -8.21 15.95 -6.95
N CYS A 106 -7.92 14.78 -7.52
CA CYS A 106 -8.88 13.69 -7.58
C CYS A 106 -8.49 12.49 -6.71
N GLY A 107 -7.32 12.54 -6.04
CA GLY A 107 -6.83 11.42 -5.25
C GLY A 107 -6.37 10.23 -6.08
N HIS A 108 -6.27 10.35 -7.41
CA HIS A 108 -5.77 9.27 -8.24
C HIS A 108 -4.31 8.96 -7.92
N GLU A 109 -3.98 7.67 -7.86
CA GLU A 109 -2.68 7.12 -7.53
C GLU A 109 -2.30 6.09 -8.58
N ALA A 110 -1.09 6.19 -9.12
CA ALA A 110 -0.59 5.26 -10.13
C ALA A 110 0.94 5.18 -10.15
N TRP A 111 1.44 4.06 -10.62
CA TRP A 111 2.85 3.84 -10.93
C TRP A 111 3.11 4.22 -12.38
N HIS A 112 4.18 4.96 -12.63
CA HIS A 112 4.60 5.40 -13.96
C HIS A 112 6.07 5.12 -14.17
N GLU A 113 6.48 4.83 -15.40
CA GLU A 113 7.88 4.62 -15.74
C GLU A 113 8.74 5.83 -15.33
N ALA A 114 9.82 5.56 -14.60
CA ALA A 114 10.84 6.55 -14.28
C ALA A 114 11.83 6.60 -15.45
N LEU A 115 11.53 7.45 -16.45
CA LEU A 115 12.41 7.78 -17.58
C LEU A 115 13.28 9.01 -17.29
#